data_AF-A0A8X7QEQ7-F1
#
_entry.id   AF-A0A8X7QEQ7-F1
#
_cell.length_a   1.000
_cell.length_b   1.000
_cell.length_c   1.000
_cell.angle_alpha   90.00
_cell.angle_beta   90.00
_cell.angle_gamma   90.00
#
_symmetry.space_group_name_H-M   'P 1'
#
loop_
_entity.id
_entity.type
_entity.pdbx_description
1 polymer ?
#
loop_
_entity_poly.entity_id
_entity_poly.type
_entity_poly.pdbx_seq_one_letter_code
_entity_poly.pdbx_strand_id
1 'polypeptide(L)'
;MPFDDNTFDGAYSIEATCHAPKLEEVYAEIYRVLKPGSLYVSYEWVTTDKFNAEDEEHVEVIQGIERGDALPGLRAYSDIAEAAKKVGFKLSRRRI
;
A
#
# COMPACT_ATOMS: atom_id res chain seq x y z
N MET A 1 -9.53 -11.70 -6.39
CA MET A 1 -10.75 -11.44 -5.60
C MET A 1 -11.94 -12.06 -6.32
N PRO A 2 -12.83 -12.79 -5.63
CA PRO A 2 -13.98 -13.47 -6.24
C PRO A 2 -15.14 -12.51 -6.51
N PHE A 3 -14.86 -11.40 -7.20
CA PHE A 3 -15.82 -10.40 -7.64
C PHE A 3 -15.61 -10.10 -9.12
N ASP A 4 -16.68 -9.76 -9.81
CA ASP A 4 -16.65 -9.35 -11.21
C ASP A 4 -15.97 -7.97 -11.37
N ASP A 5 -15.56 -7.66 -12.58
CA ASP A 5 -14.98 -6.36 -12.94
C ASP A 5 -16.02 -5.24 -12.74
N ASN A 6 -15.57 -4.03 -12.38
CA ASN A 6 -16.43 -2.85 -12.25
C ASN A 6 -17.65 -3.03 -11.32
N THR A 7 -17.49 -3.77 -10.24
CA THR A 7 -18.55 -4.08 -9.28
C THR A 7 -18.81 -2.93 -8.30
N PHE A 8 -17.75 -2.31 -7.75
CA PHE A 8 -17.85 -1.40 -6.61
C PHE A 8 -17.69 0.07 -7.01
N ASP A 9 -18.41 0.95 -6.32
CA ASP A 9 -18.34 2.41 -6.52
C ASP A 9 -17.19 3.06 -5.71
N GLY A 10 -16.49 2.30 -4.88
CA GLY A 10 -15.33 2.72 -4.09
C GLY A 10 -14.75 1.57 -3.27
N ALA A 11 -13.51 1.73 -2.81
CA ALA A 11 -12.83 0.77 -1.97
C ALA A 11 -11.94 1.48 -0.94
N TYR A 12 -11.65 0.81 0.16
CA TYR A 12 -10.63 1.24 1.10
C TYR A 12 -9.86 0.05 1.64
N SER A 13 -8.60 0.29 2.00
CA SER A 13 -7.79 -0.61 2.80
C SER A 13 -7.23 0.17 3.99
N ILE A 14 -7.27 -0.45 5.16
CA ILE A 14 -6.74 0.09 6.40
C ILE A 14 -5.83 -1.00 6.95
N GLU A 15 -4.52 -0.75 6.90
CA GLU A 15 -3.46 -1.64 7.39
C GLU A 15 -3.56 -3.07 6.84
N ALA A 16 -4.01 -3.22 5.59
CA ALA A 16 -4.27 -4.54 5.00
C ALA A 16 -3.28 -4.88 3.88
N THR A 17 -3.07 -3.96 2.93
CA THR A 17 -2.27 -4.24 1.75
C THR A 17 -0.75 -4.29 2.03
N CYS A 18 -0.31 -3.79 3.18
CA CYS A 18 1.06 -3.93 3.67
C CYS A 18 1.49 -5.39 3.90
N HIS A 19 0.54 -6.31 4.12
CA HIS A 19 0.81 -7.75 4.24
C HIS A 19 0.93 -8.46 2.88
N ALA A 20 0.51 -7.83 1.79
CA ALA A 20 0.60 -8.45 0.47
C ALA A 20 2.08 -8.57 0.07
N PRO A 21 2.55 -9.73 -0.47
CA PRO A 21 3.92 -9.88 -0.94
C PRO A 21 4.31 -8.84 -2.00
N LYS A 22 3.36 -8.51 -2.89
CA LYS A 22 3.50 -7.49 -3.93
C LYS A 22 2.28 -6.59 -3.97
N LEU A 23 2.49 -5.28 -3.92
CA LEU A 23 1.40 -4.30 -3.96
C LEU A 23 0.69 -4.27 -5.29
N GLU A 24 1.44 -4.41 -6.39
CA GLU A 24 0.86 -4.38 -7.73
C GLU A 24 -0.19 -5.48 -7.93
N GLU A 25 -0.02 -6.65 -7.33
CA GLU A 25 -0.99 -7.76 -7.45
C GLU A 25 -2.30 -7.44 -6.72
N VAL A 26 -2.25 -6.93 -5.49
CA VAL A 26 -3.46 -6.58 -4.73
C VAL A 26 -4.11 -5.30 -5.26
N TYR A 27 -3.33 -4.31 -5.68
CA TYR A 27 -3.86 -3.08 -6.27
C TYR A 27 -4.47 -3.33 -7.67
N ALA A 28 -3.92 -4.25 -8.46
CA ALA A 28 -4.53 -4.63 -9.75
C ALA A 28 -5.93 -5.23 -9.54
N GLU A 29 -6.09 -6.07 -8.52
CA GLU A 29 -7.42 -6.62 -8.20
C GLU A 29 -8.38 -5.55 -7.69
N ILE A 30 -7.93 -4.61 -6.85
CA ILE A 30 -8.75 -3.47 -6.41
C ILE A 30 -9.15 -2.59 -7.60
N TYR A 31 -8.21 -2.30 -8.50
CA TYR A 31 -8.48 -1.53 -9.71
C TYR A 31 -9.51 -2.22 -10.61
N ARG A 32 -9.38 -3.54 -10.82
CA ARG A 32 -10.29 -4.34 -11.66
C ARG A 32 -11.73 -4.31 -11.16
N VAL A 33 -11.94 -4.46 -9.84
CA VAL A 33 -13.29 -4.53 -9.26
C VAL A 33 -13.94 -3.16 -9.06
N LEU A 34 -13.20 -2.06 -9.20
CA LEU A 34 -13.74 -0.70 -9.12
C LEU A 34 -14.30 -0.24 -10.45
N LYS A 35 -15.45 0.45 -10.42
CA LYS A 35 -15.99 1.12 -11.60
C LYS A 35 -15.07 2.26 -12.05
N PRO A 36 -15.06 2.62 -13.34
CA PRO A 36 -14.26 3.74 -13.83
C PRO A 36 -14.67 5.05 -13.15
N GLY A 37 -13.69 5.78 -12.62
CA GLY A 37 -13.93 7.06 -11.93
C GLY A 37 -14.15 6.94 -10.41
N SER A 38 -14.24 5.72 -9.87
CA SER A 38 -14.34 5.48 -8.42
C SER A 38 -13.03 5.76 -7.68
N LEU A 39 -13.14 5.96 -6.37
CA LEU A 39 -12.00 6.22 -5.48
C LEU A 39 -11.60 4.98 -4.70
N TYR A 40 -10.29 4.83 -4.54
CA TYR A 40 -9.65 3.91 -3.61
C TYR A 40 -8.87 4.73 -2.56
N VAL A 41 -9.00 4.36 -1.29
CA VAL A 41 -8.26 4.97 -0.18
C VAL A 41 -7.41 3.91 0.52
N SER A 42 -6.11 4.15 0.63
CA SER A 42 -5.18 3.29 1.37
C SER A 42 -4.67 4.02 2.61
N TYR A 43 -4.67 3.34 3.76
CA TYR A 43 -3.95 3.73 4.97
C TYR A 43 -3.04 2.58 5.37
N GLU A 44 -1.73 2.80 5.39
CA GLU A 44 -0.74 1.72 5.53
C GLU A 44 0.51 2.16 6.28
N TRP A 45 1.19 1.18 6.88
CA TRP A 45 2.53 1.35 7.41
C TRP A 45 3.55 1.54 6.27
N VAL A 46 4.35 2.59 6.38
CA VAL A 46 5.39 2.94 5.41
C VAL A 46 6.59 3.57 6.12
N THR A 47 7.76 3.45 5.51
CA THR A 47 8.90 4.30 5.88
C THR A 47 8.79 5.67 5.22
N THR A 48 9.36 6.68 5.88
CA THR A 48 9.46 8.04 5.35
C THR A 48 10.85 8.29 4.76
N ASP A 49 11.05 9.45 4.15
CA ASP A 49 12.37 9.93 3.70
C ASP A 49 13.38 10.14 4.83
N LYS A 50 12.95 10.07 6.09
CA LYS A 50 13.83 10.14 7.27
C LYS A 50 14.40 8.79 7.69
N PHE A 51 13.88 7.68 7.17
CA PHE A 51 14.42 6.36 7.46
C PHE A 51 15.82 6.24 6.86
N ASN A 52 16.75 5.65 7.62
CA ASN A 52 18.14 5.43 7.22
C ASN A 52 18.47 3.97 7.48
N ALA A 53 18.76 3.21 6.42
CA ALA A 53 19.05 1.79 6.53
C ALA A 53 20.46 1.50 7.09
N GLU A 54 21.34 2.50 7.13
CA GLU A 54 22.68 2.40 7.73
C GLU A 54 22.70 2.79 9.22
N ASP A 55 21.56 3.23 9.76
CA ASP A 55 21.40 3.54 11.18
C ASP A 55 20.77 2.34 11.91
N GLU A 56 21.54 1.73 12.81
CA GLU A 56 21.14 0.50 13.52
C GLU A 56 19.88 0.73 14.39
N GLU A 57 19.70 1.91 14.99
CA GLU A 57 18.52 2.22 15.80
C GLU A 57 17.26 2.29 14.92
N HIS A 58 17.36 2.94 13.77
CA HIS A 58 16.26 3.01 12.82
C HIS A 58 15.86 1.62 12.31
N VAL A 59 16.84 0.77 12.00
CA VAL A 59 16.59 -0.61 11.56
C VAL A 59 15.93 -1.43 12.67
N GLU A 60 16.38 -1.30 13.92
CA GLU A 60 15.79 -2.00 15.06
C GLU A 60 14.31 -1.61 15.27
N VAL A 61 13.99 -0.31 15.19
CA VAL A 61 12.61 0.17 15.31
C VAL A 61 11.71 -0.40 14.21
N ILE A 62 12.18 -0.40 12.95
CA ILE A 62 11.43 -0.94 11.82
C ILE A 62 11.19 -2.45 12.00
N GLN A 63 12.23 -3.21 12.37
CA GLN A 63 12.11 -4.64 12.62
C GLN A 63 11.18 -4.96 13.80
N GLY A 64 11.17 -4.10 14.82
CA GLY A 64 10.23 -4.18 15.93
C GLY A 64 8.78 -4.05 15.48
N ILE A 65 8.48 -3.09 14.62
CA ILE A 65 7.15 -2.90 14.01
C ILE A 65 6.80 -4.10 13.12
N GLU A 66 7.70 -4.51 12.22
CA GLU A 66 7.48 -5.64 11.32
C GLU A 66 7.17 -6.94 12.07
N ARG A 67 7.88 -7.18 13.18
CA ARG A 67 7.63 -8.34 14.04
C ARG A 67 6.32 -8.21 14.83
N GLY A 68 6.04 -7.03 15.36
CA GLY A 68 4.85 -6.76 16.17
C GLY A 68 3.56 -6.87 15.38
N ASP A 69 3.58 -6.36 14.15
CA ASP A 69 2.41 -6.28 13.26
C ASP A 69 2.42 -7.39 12.18
N ALA A 70 3.37 -8.32 12.22
CA ALA A 70 3.52 -9.40 11.24
C ALA A 70 3.58 -8.90 9.77
N LEU A 71 4.38 -7.87 9.55
CA LEU A 71 4.60 -7.28 8.23
C LEU A 71 5.80 -7.97 7.54
N PRO A 72 5.70 -8.29 6.24
CA PRO A 72 6.79 -8.93 5.50
C PRO A 72 7.98 -7.99 5.24
N GLY A 73 7.82 -6.70 5.51
CA GLY A 73 8.80 -5.65 5.28
C GLY A 73 8.11 -4.31 4.98
N LEU A 74 8.50 -3.24 5.69
CA LEU A 74 7.99 -1.90 5.41
C LEU A 74 8.57 -1.35 4.11
N ARG A 75 7.69 -0.76 3.29
CA ARG A 75 8.06 -0.12 2.02
C ARG A 75 8.16 1.38 2.20
N ALA A 76 8.91 2.05 1.32
CA ALA A 76 8.91 3.51 1.31
C ALA A 76 7.54 4.03 0.86
N TYR A 77 7.10 5.14 1.42
CA TYR A 77 5.84 5.78 1.03
C TYR A 77 5.77 6.10 -0.48
N SER A 78 6.93 6.27 -1.13
CA SER A 78 7.04 6.46 -2.58
C SER A 78 6.62 5.22 -3.36
N ASP A 79 6.97 4.03 -2.86
CA ASP A 79 6.72 2.76 -3.53
C ASP A 79 5.22 2.48 -3.64
N ILE A 80 4.46 2.87 -2.62
CA ILE A 80 2.99 2.80 -2.61
C ILE A 80 2.40 3.55 -3.80
N ALA A 81 2.82 4.81 -3.98
CA ALA A 81 2.31 5.66 -5.04
C ALA A 81 2.71 5.15 -6.44
N GLU A 82 3.93 4.65 -6.59
CA GLU A 82 4.40 4.10 -7.87
C GLU A 82 3.72 2.77 -8.20
N ALA A 83 3.54 1.87 -7.23
CA ALA A 83 2.79 0.63 -7.42
C ALA A 83 1.34 0.89 -7.86
N ALA A 84 0.66 1.84 -7.21
CA ALA A 84 -0.70 2.23 -7.58
C ALA A 84 -0.76 2.80 -9.01
N LYS A 85 0.20 3.63 -9.42
CA LYS A 85 0.26 4.17 -10.79
C LYS A 85 0.48 3.08 -11.84
N LYS A 86 1.36 2.10 -11.57
CA LYS A 86 1.65 0.99 -12.50
C LYS A 86 0.40 0.19 -12.87
N VAL A 87 -0.55 0.06 -11.95
CA VAL A 87 -1.80 -0.69 -12.19
C VAL A 87 -2.92 0.14 -12.81
N GLY A 88 -2.73 1.46 -12.94
CA GLY A 88 -3.68 2.36 -13.61
C GLY A 88 -4.34 3.42 -12.70
N PHE A 89 -4.08 3.40 -11.39
CA PHE A 89 -4.60 4.46 -10.51
C PHE A 89 -3.92 5.81 -10.80
N LYS A 90 -4.68 6.88 -10.61
CA LYS A 90 -4.17 8.26 -10.59
C LYS A 90 -4.16 8.75 -9.15
N LEU A 91 -3.01 9.22 -8.68
CA LEU A 91 -2.88 9.76 -7.34
C LEU A 91 -3.65 11.10 -7.25
N SER A 92 -4.72 11.13 -6.44
CA SER A 92 -5.51 12.34 -6.20
C SER A 92 -4.98 13.14 -5.00
N ARG A 93 -4.69 12.45 -3.88
CA ARG A 93 -4.19 13.07 -2.66
C ARG A 93 -3.30 12.09 -1.89
N ARG A 94 -2.26 12.63 -1.23
CA ARG A 94 -1.42 11.89 -0.29
C ARG A 94 -1.20 12.75 0.97
N ARG A 95 -1.19 12.10 2.13
CA ARG A 95 -0.82 12.70 3.41
C ARG A 95 0.12 11.73 4.12
N ILE A 96 1.25 12.25 4.59
CA ILE A 96 2.30 11.55 5.33
C ILE A 96 2.48 12.32 6.63
#